data_AF-A0ABD2AEU0-F1
#
_entry.id   AF-A0ABD2AEU0-F1
#
_cell.length_a   1.000
_cell.length_b   1.000
_cell.length_c   1.000
_cell.angle_alpha   90.00
_cell.angle_beta   90.00
_cell.angle_gamma   90.00
#
_symmetry.space_group_name_H-M   'P 1'
#
loop_
_entity.id
_entity.type
_entity.pdbx_description
1 polymer ?
#
loop_
_entity_poly.entity_id
_entity_poly.type
_entity_poly.pdbx_seq_one_letter_code
_entity_poly.pdbx_strand_id
1 'polypeptide(L)'
;VYKKSSPNSKLTLYLASRDLIVSDAKIDKLQGVLLVDPEYLQQKRVYGQITLTFRYGREDEEVMGLKFCNEAIMCVSQLYPPYSGPDHHEVVTPLQDALVKRLGSNAYAFTMEITHLAPPSVQLVPAKEYTGAPIGTSYDVRAYVADRPDDKLHQKSTVRMGIRVIQRTTKPPLPCFTMYSVPTSTMMSSKTQINKPRFSFATNEILEDEENIGPQAAIEKPFILSDGRVGLEARLDRAIYAHGDSIIVHVNVNNNSSKSVRRIKVFVVQHVDVCMFSNGKFKNVVALVSSQEGCPIGPGSSLKKCYTLKPIKGSSKNWIALEDSYTKAGATLASTIICPGNGPEDRNVFAIYVSYYVKVKLIISTIGGDVSLKLPFTLTHTNTDPDLVGFPSPIREVSKPLRKMEDINEHPDKYDCNQTKNKEPKLTTIQEKEKQSRITDVDLIEHCDEEDST
;
A
#
# COMPACT_ATOMS: atom_id res chain seq x y z
N VAL A 1 -13.92 7.69 14.25
CA VAL A 1 -13.18 7.56 15.53
C VAL A 1 -13.21 6.11 15.96
N TYR A 2 -12.05 5.51 16.17
CA TYR A 2 -11.91 4.15 16.67
C TYR A 2 -11.76 4.19 18.18
N LYS A 3 -12.35 3.21 18.88
CA LYS A 3 -12.32 3.12 20.35
C LYS A 3 -11.86 1.73 20.76
N LYS A 4 -10.96 1.64 21.75
CA LYS A 4 -10.66 0.39 22.44
C LYS A 4 -10.35 0.62 23.91
N SER A 5 -10.95 -0.19 24.77
CA SER A 5 -10.72 -0.16 26.21
C SER A 5 -9.75 -1.26 26.63
N SER A 6 -9.05 -1.06 27.73
CA SER A 6 -8.23 -2.10 28.36
C SER A 6 -9.14 -3.22 28.88
N PRO A 7 -8.63 -4.45 29.06
CA PRO A 7 -9.44 -5.56 29.58
C PRO A 7 -10.07 -5.26 30.96
N ASN A 8 -9.40 -4.49 31.81
CA ASN A 8 -9.93 -4.01 33.09
C ASN A 8 -10.82 -2.75 32.98
N SER A 9 -11.04 -2.23 31.78
CA SER A 9 -11.82 -1.02 31.49
C SER A 9 -11.34 0.28 32.15
N LYS A 10 -10.12 0.31 32.69
CA LYS A 10 -9.54 1.49 33.37
C LYS A 10 -8.86 2.50 32.43
N LEU A 11 -8.47 2.05 31.24
CA LEU A 11 -7.94 2.89 30.17
C LEU A 11 -8.80 2.72 28.93
N THR A 12 -9.09 3.81 28.23
CA THR A 12 -9.74 3.75 26.92
C THR A 12 -9.05 4.67 25.93
N LEU A 13 -8.64 4.10 24.80
CA LEU A 13 -7.99 4.80 23.71
C LEU A 13 -9.00 5.14 22.61
N TYR A 14 -9.03 6.40 22.20
CA TYR A 14 -9.76 6.89 21.03
C TYR A 14 -8.77 7.36 19.97
N LEU A 15 -8.85 6.83 18.76
CA LEU A 15 -8.01 7.27 17.62
C LEU A 15 -8.86 7.90 16.53
N ALA A 16 -8.35 8.97 15.93
CA ALA A 16 -8.96 9.61 14.77
C ALA A 16 -8.93 8.67 13.55
N SER A 17 -7.72 8.19 13.22
CA SER A 17 -7.41 7.23 12.18
C SER A 17 -6.56 6.09 12.75
N ARG A 18 -6.64 4.90 12.14
CA ARG A 18 -5.73 3.78 12.40
C ARG A 18 -4.67 3.64 11.31
N ASP A 19 -4.80 4.41 10.23
CA ASP A 19 -3.88 4.42 9.10
C ASP A 19 -3.04 5.69 9.17
N LEU A 20 -1.73 5.51 9.18
CA LEU A 20 -0.73 6.56 9.15
C LEU A 20 -0.11 6.56 7.77
N ILE A 21 -0.24 7.68 7.06
CA ILE A 21 0.24 7.76 5.69
C ILE A 21 1.67 8.27 5.68
N VAL A 22 2.49 7.63 4.87
CA VAL A 22 3.83 8.11 4.51
C VAL A 22 3.71 8.94 3.23
N SER A 23 4.02 10.23 3.33
CA SER A 23 4.08 11.18 2.20
C SER A 23 5.38 11.99 2.28
N ASP A 24 6.13 12.09 1.19
CA ASP A 24 7.35 12.91 1.08
C ASP A 24 8.33 12.74 2.27
N ALA A 25 8.65 11.48 2.59
CA ALA A 25 9.54 11.08 3.71
C ALA A 25 9.05 11.48 5.12
N LYS A 26 7.80 11.92 5.27
CA LYS A 26 7.14 12.18 6.54
C LYS A 26 6.00 11.20 6.77
N ILE A 27 5.85 10.75 8.01
CA ILE A 27 4.75 9.89 8.44
C ILE A 27 3.75 10.76 9.20
N ASP A 28 2.46 10.59 8.89
CA ASP A 28 1.38 11.23 9.64
C ASP A 28 1.48 10.94 11.14
N LYS A 29 1.13 11.94 11.94
CA LYS A 29 1.14 11.80 13.40
C LYS A 29 -0.08 10.99 13.85
N LEU A 30 0.13 10.08 14.80
CA LEU A 30 -0.96 9.37 15.44
C LEU A 30 -1.67 10.29 16.42
N GLN A 31 -2.93 10.64 16.12
CA GLN A 31 -3.72 11.56 16.93
C GLN A 31 -4.86 10.82 17.63
N GLY A 32 -5.02 11.08 18.93
CA GLY A 32 -6.06 10.47 19.72
C GLY A 32 -6.41 11.21 21.00
N VAL A 33 -7.34 10.60 21.75
CA VAL A 33 -7.73 11.00 23.09
C VAL A 33 -7.69 9.77 23.99
N LEU A 34 -7.06 9.93 25.15
CA LEU A 34 -6.96 8.92 26.19
C LEU A 34 -7.94 9.24 27.31
N LEU A 35 -8.84 8.32 27.61
CA LEU A 35 -9.71 8.39 28.78
C LEU A 35 -9.14 7.49 29.88
N VAL A 36 -8.92 8.08 31.07
CA VAL A 36 -8.29 7.40 32.20
C VAL A 36 -9.21 7.38 33.41
N ASP A 37 -9.27 6.26 34.12
CA ASP A 37 -9.92 6.18 35.42
C ASP A 37 -8.99 6.75 36.53
N PRO A 38 -9.36 7.86 37.18
CA PRO A 38 -8.51 8.50 38.19
C PRO A 38 -8.28 7.64 39.44
N GLU A 39 -9.21 6.75 39.79
CA GLU A 39 -9.06 5.85 40.95
C GLU A 39 -7.95 4.82 40.72
N TYR A 40 -7.71 4.48 39.46
CA TYR A 40 -6.69 3.51 39.07
C TYR A 40 -5.29 4.12 38.96
N LEU A 41 -5.19 5.42 38.71
CA LEU A 41 -3.93 6.09 38.45
C LEU A 41 -3.00 6.12 39.66
N GLN A 42 -3.49 6.30 40.89
CA GLN A 42 -2.70 6.24 42.14
C GLN A 42 -1.28 6.87 42.04
N GLN A 43 -1.16 8.06 41.44
CA GLN A 43 0.10 8.79 41.15
C GLN A 43 1.06 8.21 40.08
N LYS A 44 0.65 7.16 39.38
CA LYS A 44 1.36 6.59 38.23
C LYS A 44 1.16 7.42 36.96
N ARG A 45 1.93 7.09 35.93
CA ARG A 45 1.90 7.75 34.63
C ARG A 45 1.27 6.81 33.60
N VAL A 46 0.69 7.38 32.55
CA VAL A 46 0.25 6.61 31.38
C VAL A 46 1.21 6.87 30.24
N TYR A 47 1.77 5.78 29.71
CA TYR A 47 2.65 5.82 28.55
C TYR A 47 1.93 5.24 27.33
N GLY A 48 2.20 5.84 26.18
CA GLY A 48 1.85 5.36 24.86
C GLY A 48 3.11 4.83 24.19
N GLN A 49 3.02 3.63 23.62
CA GLN A 49 4.11 2.99 22.91
C GLN A 49 3.62 2.48 21.55
N ILE A 50 4.31 2.83 20.47
CA ILE A 50 4.08 2.25 19.16
C ILE A 50 5.13 1.17 18.93
N THR A 51 4.69 -0.05 18.69
CA THR A 51 5.56 -1.23 18.50
C THR A 51 5.38 -1.74 17.08
N LEU A 52 6.48 -1.89 16.36
CA LEU A 52 6.56 -2.69 15.14
C LEU A 52 6.74 -4.15 15.54
N THR A 53 5.98 -5.02 14.91
CA THR A 53 6.15 -6.47 14.94
C THR A 53 6.51 -6.93 13.53
N PHE A 54 7.72 -7.44 13.35
CA PHE A 54 8.20 -8.07 12.12
C PHE A 54 8.19 -9.59 12.28
N ARG A 55 7.16 -10.25 11.76
CA ARG A 55 7.05 -11.71 11.75
C ARG A 55 7.51 -12.25 10.40
N TYR A 56 8.40 -13.24 10.40
CA TYR A 56 9.04 -13.74 9.18
C TYR A 56 8.96 -15.26 9.00
N GLY A 57 8.26 -15.94 9.90
CA GLY A 57 8.02 -17.37 9.83
C GLY A 57 6.67 -17.70 10.42
N ARG A 58 6.25 -18.95 10.21
CA ARG A 58 4.95 -19.40 10.72
C ARG A 58 5.06 -19.68 12.22
N GLU A 59 4.04 -19.26 12.96
CA GLU A 59 3.95 -19.49 14.40
C GLU A 59 3.91 -20.99 14.77
N ASP A 60 3.32 -21.85 13.93
CA ASP A 60 3.26 -23.29 14.14
C ASP A 60 4.60 -24.01 13.91
N GLU A 61 5.59 -23.32 13.35
CA GLU A 61 6.96 -23.84 13.16
C GLU A 61 7.92 -23.40 14.28
N GLU A 62 7.47 -22.55 15.20
CA GLU A 62 8.28 -22.10 16.34
C GLU A 62 8.51 -23.25 17.33
N VAL A 63 9.78 -23.57 17.62
CA VAL A 63 10.17 -24.67 18.52
C VAL A 63 11.26 -24.23 19.49
N MET A 64 11.29 -24.84 20.69
CA MET A 64 12.39 -24.67 21.67
C MET A 64 12.71 -23.20 22.04
N GLY A 65 11.73 -22.31 21.97
CA GLY A 65 11.88 -20.88 22.28
C GLY A 65 12.38 -20.02 21.11
N LEU A 66 12.61 -20.60 19.93
CA LEU A 66 12.86 -19.84 18.70
C LEU A 66 11.55 -19.24 18.21
N LYS A 67 11.47 -17.91 18.21
CA LYS A 67 10.35 -17.16 17.66
C LYS A 67 10.75 -16.54 16.32
N PHE A 68 9.89 -16.67 15.32
CA PHE A 68 10.13 -16.04 14.01
C PHE A 68 9.54 -14.63 13.97
N CYS A 69 9.85 -13.85 15.00
CA CYS A 69 9.22 -12.57 15.27
C CYS A 69 10.20 -11.65 16.00
N ASN A 70 10.45 -10.48 15.41
CA ASN A 70 11.19 -9.39 16.04
C ASN A 70 10.22 -8.25 16.37
N GLU A 71 10.29 -7.74 17.59
CA GLU A 71 9.57 -6.52 17.99
C GLU A 71 10.56 -5.36 18.12
N ALA A 72 10.16 -4.18 17.66
CA ALA A 72 10.93 -2.95 17.80
C ALA A 72 10.02 -1.82 18.29
N ILE A 73 10.51 -1.05 19.26
CA ILE A 73 9.81 0.12 19.77
C ILE A 73 10.08 1.29 18.82
N MET A 74 9.03 1.81 18.21
CA MET A 74 9.11 2.88 17.21
C MET A 74 8.92 4.27 17.79
N CYS A 75 8.17 4.36 18.88
CA CYS A 75 7.93 5.58 19.62
C CYS A 75 7.44 5.22 21.03
N VAL A 76 7.89 5.98 22.03
CA VAL A 76 7.33 5.99 23.39
C VAL A 76 7.10 7.43 23.78
N SER A 77 5.91 7.73 24.30
CA SER A 77 5.54 9.06 24.77
C SER A 77 4.72 8.96 26.06
N GLN A 78 4.90 9.92 26.97
CA GLN A 78 4.08 10.03 28.18
C GLN A 78 2.76 10.74 27.81
N LEU A 79 1.65 10.01 27.87
CA LEU A 79 0.31 10.54 27.56
C LEU A 79 -0.33 11.23 28.76
N TYR A 80 -0.01 10.78 29.98
CA TYR A 80 -0.50 11.38 31.23
C TYR A 80 0.55 11.26 32.35
N PRO A 81 0.73 12.30 33.21
CA PRO A 81 0.16 13.64 33.09
C PRO A 81 0.71 14.36 31.83
N PRO A 82 -0.08 15.24 31.19
CA PRO A 82 0.36 15.96 30.01
C PRO A 82 1.54 16.87 30.35
N TYR A 83 2.58 16.84 29.52
CA TYR A 83 3.80 17.61 29.76
C TYR A 83 3.53 19.10 29.53
N SER A 84 3.75 19.93 30.56
CA SER A 84 3.49 21.37 30.58
C SER A 84 4.79 22.16 30.36
N GLY A 85 5.51 21.87 29.28
CA GLY A 85 6.72 22.60 28.90
C GLY A 85 6.40 23.87 28.08
N PRO A 86 7.21 24.93 28.17
CA PRO A 86 6.98 26.19 27.46
C PRO A 86 7.04 26.09 25.91
N ASP A 87 7.60 24.99 25.36
CA ASP A 87 7.70 24.71 23.92
C ASP A 87 6.71 23.64 23.40
N HIS A 88 5.79 23.14 24.23
CA HIS A 88 4.80 22.12 23.81
C HIS A 88 3.43 22.75 23.52
N HIS A 89 3.38 23.59 22.49
CA HIS A 89 2.14 23.95 21.81
C HIS A 89 1.77 22.86 20.79
N GLU A 90 1.41 21.66 21.26
CA GLU A 90 0.71 20.73 20.37
C GLU A 90 -0.65 21.33 20.04
N VAL A 91 -0.84 21.70 18.78
CA VAL A 91 -2.11 22.21 18.28
C VAL A 91 -3.14 21.08 18.36
N VAL A 92 -4.00 21.15 19.37
CA VAL A 92 -5.10 20.20 19.54
C VAL A 92 -6.03 20.31 18.33
N THR A 93 -6.31 19.17 17.71
CA THR A 93 -7.21 19.12 16.55
C THR A 93 -8.66 19.38 16.95
N PRO A 94 -9.52 19.89 16.03
CA PRO A 94 -10.94 20.08 16.31
C PRO A 94 -11.63 18.79 16.77
N LEU A 95 -11.20 17.64 16.24
CA LEU A 95 -11.72 16.34 16.64
C LEU A 95 -11.32 15.98 18.08
N GLN A 96 -10.08 16.21 18.47
CA GLN A 96 -9.62 15.98 19.85
C GLN A 96 -10.37 16.90 20.83
N ASP A 97 -10.53 18.19 20.50
CA ASP A 97 -11.27 19.13 21.34
C ASP A 97 -12.74 18.70 21.51
N ALA A 98 -13.40 18.29 20.43
CA ALA A 98 -14.77 17.76 20.48
C ALA A 98 -14.87 16.47 21.33
N LEU A 99 -13.89 15.56 21.21
CA LEU A 99 -13.84 14.32 21.98
C LEU A 99 -13.59 14.58 23.47
N VAL A 100 -12.65 15.47 23.82
CA VAL A 100 -12.35 15.85 25.21
C VAL A 100 -13.59 16.46 25.86
N LYS A 101 -14.24 17.42 25.18
CA LYS A 101 -15.50 18.03 25.64
C LYS A 101 -16.61 17.00 25.87
N ARG A 102 -16.70 15.98 25.00
CA ARG A 102 -17.73 14.94 25.08
C ARG A 102 -17.45 13.88 26.16
N LEU A 103 -16.17 13.56 26.41
CA LEU A 103 -15.76 12.50 27.34
C LEU A 103 -15.56 13.01 28.78
N GLY A 104 -15.41 14.31 28.98
CA GLY A 104 -15.31 14.95 30.29
C GLY A 104 -13.87 15.18 30.75
N SER A 105 -13.71 15.54 32.03
CA SER A 105 -12.45 15.99 32.63
C SER A 105 -11.32 14.95 32.67
N ASN A 106 -11.66 13.67 32.49
CA ASN A 106 -10.70 12.56 32.54
C ASN A 106 -10.15 12.17 31.16
N ALA A 107 -10.47 12.96 30.14
CA ALA A 107 -10.04 12.76 28.76
C ALA A 107 -8.88 13.71 28.41
N TYR A 108 -7.78 13.13 27.94
CA TYR A 108 -6.55 13.84 27.61
C TYR A 108 -6.21 13.63 26.14
N ALA A 109 -6.07 14.72 25.39
CA ALA A 109 -5.62 14.66 24.00
C ALA A 109 -4.13 14.31 23.95
N PHE A 110 -3.73 13.55 22.93
CA PHE A 110 -2.33 13.22 22.70
C PHE A 110 -2.01 13.11 21.22
N THR A 111 -0.74 13.35 20.89
CA THR A 111 -0.16 13.10 19.58
C THR A 111 1.09 12.25 19.74
N MET A 112 1.32 11.30 18.84
CA MET A 112 2.54 10.50 18.80
C MET A 112 3.14 10.54 17.40
N GLU A 113 4.44 10.75 17.32
CA GLU A 113 5.20 10.72 16.07
C GLU A 113 6.00 9.42 15.97
N ILE A 114 5.82 8.70 14.87
CA ILE A 114 6.62 7.51 14.57
C ILE A 114 7.93 7.95 13.92
N THR A 115 9.02 7.25 14.21
CA THR A 115 10.30 7.44 13.51
C THR A 115 10.14 7.30 11.99
N HIS A 116 10.81 8.16 11.23
CA HIS A 116 10.83 8.13 9.76
C HIS A 116 11.41 6.82 9.20
N LEU A 117 12.12 6.05 10.03
CA LEU A 117 12.64 4.74 9.68
C LEU A 117 11.56 3.64 9.65
N ALA A 118 10.33 3.90 10.12
CA ALA A 118 9.30 2.87 10.20
C ALA A 118 8.88 2.36 8.80
N PRO A 119 9.06 1.05 8.50
CA PRO A 119 8.69 0.50 7.20
C PRO A 119 7.17 0.43 7.02
N PRO A 120 6.65 0.48 5.78
CA PRO A 120 5.22 0.28 5.54
C PRO A 120 4.71 -1.09 6.02
N SER A 121 3.43 -1.15 6.39
CA SER A 121 2.71 -2.35 6.76
C SER A 121 2.46 -3.23 5.53
N VAL A 122 2.92 -4.48 5.58
CA VAL A 122 2.81 -5.45 4.51
C VAL A 122 2.57 -6.81 5.11
N GLN A 123 1.58 -7.54 4.59
CA GLN A 123 1.32 -8.92 4.96
C GLN A 123 1.87 -9.87 3.90
N LEU A 124 2.65 -10.86 4.34
CA LEU A 124 3.11 -11.96 3.51
C LEU A 124 2.21 -13.17 3.72
N VAL A 125 1.60 -13.64 2.64
CA VAL A 125 0.74 -14.82 2.67
C VAL A 125 1.45 -15.98 1.98
N PRO A 126 1.72 -17.10 2.69
CA PRO A 126 2.30 -18.29 2.10
C PRO A 126 1.31 -19.00 1.16
N ALA A 127 1.84 -19.87 0.30
CA ALA A 127 1.02 -20.67 -0.61
C ALA A 127 0.21 -21.76 0.11
N LYS A 128 0.80 -22.38 1.15
CA LYS A 128 0.09 -23.31 2.03
C LYS A 128 -0.77 -22.50 2.99
N GLU A 129 -2.02 -22.95 3.19
CA GLU A 129 -2.90 -22.32 4.16
C GLU A 129 -2.23 -22.20 5.54
N TYR A 130 -2.44 -21.04 6.14
CA TYR A 130 -1.87 -20.67 7.41
C TYR A 130 -2.90 -19.87 8.20
N THR A 131 -3.16 -20.33 9.42
CA THR A 131 -4.20 -19.79 10.31
C THR A 131 -3.63 -19.13 11.56
N GLY A 132 -2.31 -19.06 11.70
CA GLY A 132 -1.65 -18.39 12.82
C GLY A 132 -1.50 -16.88 12.64
N ALA A 133 -0.70 -16.26 13.50
CA ALA A 133 -0.45 -14.82 13.49
C ALA A 133 0.10 -14.30 12.12
N PRO A 134 -0.46 -13.21 11.55
CA PRO A 134 -0.02 -12.68 10.25
C PRO A 134 1.49 -12.49 10.13
N ILE A 135 2.05 -12.94 9.00
CA ILE A 135 3.48 -12.82 8.69
C ILE A 135 3.68 -11.50 7.94
N GLY A 136 4.72 -10.73 8.28
CA GLY A 136 5.04 -9.44 7.68
C GLY A 136 5.30 -8.33 8.70
N THR A 137 5.06 -7.08 8.29
CA THR A 137 5.20 -5.87 9.10
C THR A 137 3.84 -5.42 9.63
N SER A 138 3.68 -5.39 10.95
CA SER A 138 2.46 -4.92 11.62
C SER A 138 2.78 -3.96 12.76
N TYR A 139 1.86 -3.05 13.06
CA TYR A 139 2.05 -2.07 14.13
C TYR A 139 0.93 -2.12 15.15
N ASP A 140 1.29 -1.96 16.42
CA ASP A 140 0.34 -1.78 17.51
C ASP A 140 0.67 -0.52 18.30
N VAL A 141 -0.33 0.32 18.57
CA VAL A 141 -0.26 1.29 19.66
C VAL A 141 -0.71 0.64 20.97
N ARG A 142 0.11 0.80 21.99
CA ARG A 142 -0.10 0.28 23.35
C ARG A 142 -0.22 1.47 24.30
N ALA A 143 -1.24 1.49 25.16
CA ALA A 143 -1.35 2.46 26.24
C ALA A 143 -1.42 1.72 27.58
N TYR A 144 -0.56 2.09 28.52
CA TYR A 144 -0.40 1.37 29.79
C TYR A 144 -0.03 2.30 30.93
N VAL A 145 -0.42 1.91 32.16
CA VAL A 145 -0.06 2.62 33.39
C VAL A 145 1.23 2.03 33.94
N ALA A 146 2.24 2.86 34.18
CA ALA A 146 3.52 2.46 34.73
C ALA A 146 4.20 3.62 35.48
N ASP A 147 5.24 3.31 36.24
CA ASP A 147 6.06 4.33 36.90
C ASP A 147 7.11 4.84 35.91
N ARG A 148 7.74 3.93 35.16
CA ARG A 148 8.74 4.21 34.12
C ARG A 148 8.28 3.68 32.75
N PRO A 149 8.75 4.27 31.64
CA PRO A 149 8.40 3.78 30.31
C PRO A 149 8.84 2.34 30.06
N ASP A 150 9.96 1.91 30.67
CA ASP A 150 10.57 0.59 30.46
C ASP A 150 9.99 -0.51 31.37
N ASP A 151 8.96 -0.21 32.16
CA ASP A 151 8.34 -1.18 33.06
C ASP A 151 7.63 -2.30 32.27
N LYS A 152 7.63 -3.52 32.84
CA LYS A 152 6.98 -4.67 32.22
C LYS A 152 5.49 -4.42 32.03
N LEU A 153 5.04 -4.54 30.78
CA LEU A 153 3.64 -4.37 30.40
C LEU A 153 2.75 -5.48 30.98
N HIS A 154 1.72 -5.08 31.73
CA HIS A 154 0.68 -6.00 32.19
C HIS A 154 -0.46 -6.08 31.18
N GLN A 155 -0.67 -7.26 30.58
CA GLN A 155 -1.68 -7.45 29.52
C GLN A 155 -3.11 -7.06 29.95
N LYS A 156 -3.47 -7.24 31.22
CA LYS A 156 -4.82 -6.95 31.74
C LYS A 156 -5.12 -5.45 31.87
N SER A 157 -4.09 -4.61 32.00
CA SER A 157 -4.22 -3.16 32.16
C SER A 157 -3.77 -2.37 30.93
N THR A 158 -3.23 -3.04 29.92
CA THR A 158 -2.75 -2.40 28.68
C THR A 158 -3.85 -2.39 27.62
N VAL A 159 -4.08 -1.24 27.01
CA VAL A 159 -4.85 -1.13 25.76
C VAL A 159 -3.90 -1.43 24.60
N ARG A 160 -4.25 -2.35 23.69
CA ARG A 160 -3.48 -2.61 22.46
C ARG A 160 -4.37 -2.46 21.24
N MET A 161 -4.09 -1.53 20.34
CA MET A 161 -4.84 -1.31 19.11
C MET A 161 -3.90 -1.35 17.90
N GLY A 162 -4.20 -2.19 16.90
CA GLY A 162 -3.41 -2.27 15.68
C GLY A 162 -3.55 -1.00 14.83
N ILE A 163 -2.45 -0.52 14.26
CA ILE A 163 -2.39 0.60 13.32
C ILE A 163 -1.65 0.15 12.05
N ARG A 164 -1.79 0.87 10.94
CA ARG A 164 -1.08 0.60 9.69
C ARG A 164 -0.25 1.80 9.28
N VAL A 165 0.91 1.52 8.70
CA VAL A 165 1.74 2.53 8.03
C VAL A 165 1.61 2.28 6.54
N ILE A 166 0.97 3.20 5.82
CA ILE A 166 0.65 3.03 4.39
C ILE A 166 1.52 3.97 3.57
N GLN A 167 2.27 3.41 2.62
CA GLN A 167 3.05 4.20 1.68
C GLN A 167 2.12 4.81 0.62
N ARG A 168 2.03 6.14 0.56
CA ARG A 168 1.58 6.80 -0.67
C ARG A 168 2.80 7.18 -1.48
N THR A 169 2.91 6.61 -2.66
CA THR A 169 3.96 7.03 -3.60
C THR A 169 3.46 8.24 -4.35
N THR A 170 4.15 9.36 -4.22
CA THR A 170 4.23 10.35 -5.30
C THR A 170 4.97 9.71 -6.48
N LYS A 171 4.73 10.23 -7.70
CA LYS A 171 5.11 9.60 -8.97
C LYS A 171 6.55 9.05 -8.93
N PRO A 172 6.81 7.79 -9.35
CA PRO A 172 8.14 7.21 -9.25
C PRO A 172 9.15 8.03 -10.05
N PRO A 173 10.42 8.14 -9.58
CA PRO A 173 11.47 8.70 -10.41
C PRO A 173 11.62 7.82 -11.66
N LEU A 174 11.61 8.45 -12.82
CA LEU A 174 11.81 7.78 -14.10
C LEU A 174 13.07 6.90 -14.03
N PRO A 175 13.01 5.63 -14.46
CA PRO A 175 14.22 4.81 -14.51
C PRO A 175 15.22 5.48 -15.44
N CYS A 176 16.43 5.74 -14.94
CA CYS A 176 17.55 6.17 -15.77
C CYS A 176 17.80 5.07 -16.82
N PHE A 177 17.70 5.42 -18.10
CA PHE A 177 17.92 4.54 -19.23
C PHE A 177 19.36 4.03 -19.26
N THR A 178 19.68 2.99 -18.49
CA THR A 178 20.85 2.15 -18.76
C THR A 178 20.43 1.09 -19.78
N MET A 179 20.59 1.44 -21.05
CA MET A 179 20.65 0.48 -22.14
C MET A 179 21.72 -0.55 -21.79
N TYR A 180 21.33 -1.79 -21.51
CA TYR A 180 22.26 -2.92 -21.52
C TYR A 180 22.66 -3.17 -22.98
N SER A 181 23.71 -2.49 -23.43
CA SER A 181 24.43 -2.85 -24.64
C SER A 181 25.15 -4.17 -24.40
N VAL A 182 24.84 -5.18 -25.21
CA VAL A 182 25.64 -6.40 -25.34
C VAL A 182 27.08 -5.99 -25.74
N PRO A 183 28.14 -6.48 -25.07
CA PRO A 183 29.50 -6.13 -25.46
C PRO A 183 29.78 -6.65 -26.87
N THR A 184 30.08 -5.74 -27.78
CA THR A 184 30.54 -6.08 -29.13
C THR A 184 32.04 -6.36 -29.02
N SER A 185 32.46 -7.57 -29.39
CA SER A 185 33.88 -7.92 -29.44
C SER A 185 34.59 -7.03 -30.46
N THR A 186 35.61 -6.33 -29.97
CA THR A 186 36.50 -5.41 -30.68
C THR A 186 37.24 -6.09 -31.82
N MET A 187 37.21 -5.51 -33.02
CA MET A 187 38.31 -5.54 -34.01
C MET A 187 38.36 -4.21 -34.77
N MET A 188 39.58 -3.78 -35.11
CA MET A 188 40.04 -2.40 -35.34
C MET A 188 39.65 -1.71 -36.67
N SER A 189 39.49 -0.38 -36.56
CA SER A 189 40.02 0.69 -37.43
C SER A 189 39.66 0.77 -38.92
N SER A 190 38.97 1.86 -39.30
CA SER A 190 39.56 2.89 -40.18
C SER A 190 38.74 4.19 -40.20
N LYS A 191 39.47 5.31 -40.33
CA LYS A 191 39.04 6.72 -40.34
C LYS A 191 38.05 7.02 -41.47
N THR A 192 37.11 7.96 -41.28
CA THR A 192 36.92 9.19 -42.09
C THR A 192 35.84 10.08 -41.44
N GLN A 193 36.07 11.39 -41.52
CA GLN A 193 35.34 12.53 -40.94
C GLN A 193 34.02 12.88 -41.67
N ILE A 194 33.22 13.76 -41.03
CA ILE A 194 32.21 14.71 -41.59
C ILE A 194 30.76 14.21 -41.76
N ASN A 195 29.88 14.57 -40.80
CA ASN A 195 28.73 15.50 -40.94
C ASN A 195 27.64 15.26 -39.87
N LYS A 196 27.39 16.28 -39.04
CA LYS A 196 26.18 16.41 -38.19
C LYS A 196 25.02 16.96 -39.03
N PRO A 197 23.77 16.51 -38.80
CA PRO A 197 22.62 17.38 -39.02
C PRO A 197 21.97 17.77 -37.69
N ARG A 198 21.49 19.01 -37.70
CA ARG A 198 20.87 19.78 -36.62
C ARG A 198 19.53 19.18 -36.17
N PHE A 199 19.29 19.24 -34.86
CA PHE A 199 17.95 19.16 -34.28
C PHE A 199 17.15 20.42 -34.66
N SER A 200 15.91 20.22 -35.10
CA SER A 200 14.90 21.28 -35.24
C SER A 200 13.76 21.00 -34.27
N PHE A 201 13.62 21.85 -33.25
CA PHE A 201 12.42 21.91 -32.43
C PHE A 201 11.35 22.69 -33.19
N ALA A 202 10.19 22.08 -33.42
CA ALA A 202 8.98 22.78 -33.79
C ALA A 202 7.98 22.56 -32.65
N THR A 203 7.87 23.59 -31.81
CA THR A 203 6.86 23.77 -30.79
C THR A 203 5.48 23.76 -31.43
N ASN A 204 4.57 22.94 -30.90
CA ASN A 204 3.15 23.23 -30.90
C ASN A 204 2.56 22.69 -29.59
N GLU A 205 1.96 23.63 -28.86
CA GLU A 205 1.36 23.49 -27.55
C GLU A 205 0.09 22.62 -27.62
N ILE A 206 0.10 21.51 -26.89
CA ILE A 206 -1.08 20.91 -26.25
C ILE A 206 -0.61 20.41 -24.89
N LEU A 207 -0.91 21.16 -23.83
CA LEU A 207 -0.68 20.76 -22.43
C LEU A 207 -1.75 19.74 -22.03
N GLU A 208 -1.50 18.46 -22.29
CA GLU A 208 -2.16 17.34 -21.61
C GLU A 208 -1.06 16.49 -20.94
N ASP A 209 -0.99 16.54 -19.61
CA ASP A 209 -0.28 15.60 -18.71
C ASP A 209 0.93 14.82 -19.29
N GLU A 210 2.04 15.52 -19.59
CA GLU A 210 3.34 14.91 -19.98
C GLU A 210 3.98 14.01 -18.90
N GLU A 211 3.34 13.82 -17.74
CA GLU A 211 3.96 13.21 -16.55
C GLU A 211 3.47 11.79 -16.20
N ASN A 212 2.66 11.14 -17.04
CA ASN A 212 2.28 9.72 -16.85
C ASN A 212 2.54 8.87 -18.09
N ILE A 213 3.64 9.17 -18.80
CA ILE A 213 4.08 8.36 -19.94
C ILE A 213 4.43 6.97 -19.43
N GLY A 214 3.72 5.95 -19.92
CA GLY A 214 4.00 4.56 -19.54
C GLY A 214 5.39 4.09 -19.99
N PRO A 215 6.05 3.22 -19.20
CA PRO A 215 7.35 2.66 -19.55
C PRO A 215 7.33 1.93 -20.90
N GLN A 216 8.41 2.08 -21.67
CA GLN A 216 8.61 1.43 -22.97
C GLN A 216 9.99 0.78 -23.03
N ALA A 217 10.08 -0.37 -23.70
CA ALA A 217 11.33 -1.05 -23.98
C ALA A 217 11.25 -1.80 -25.31
N ALA A 218 12.40 -1.96 -25.95
CA ALA A 218 12.56 -2.79 -27.13
C ALA A 218 13.80 -3.68 -27.00
N ILE A 219 13.72 -4.88 -27.55
CA ILE A 219 14.82 -5.85 -27.61
C ILE A 219 14.78 -6.58 -28.95
N GLU A 220 15.94 -6.82 -29.53
CA GLU A 220 16.10 -7.67 -30.70
C GLU A 220 16.99 -8.85 -30.36
N LYS A 221 16.57 -10.06 -30.73
CA LYS A 221 17.36 -11.27 -30.54
C LYS A 221 17.80 -11.84 -31.89
N PRO A 222 19.12 -11.89 -32.18
CA PRO A 222 19.65 -12.64 -33.30
C PRO A 222 19.69 -14.14 -32.99
N PHE A 223 19.74 -14.97 -34.03
CA PHE A 223 19.88 -16.43 -33.90
C PHE A 223 21.21 -16.89 -34.50
N ILE A 224 21.92 -17.76 -33.79
CA ILE A 224 23.29 -18.18 -34.16
C ILE A 224 23.31 -18.98 -35.47
N LEU A 225 22.29 -19.80 -35.72
CA LEU A 225 22.23 -20.75 -36.84
C LEU A 225 21.32 -20.28 -38.00
N SER A 226 20.85 -19.03 -37.95
CA SER A 226 19.98 -18.50 -39.01
C SER A 226 20.07 -16.99 -39.06
N ASP A 227 20.21 -16.46 -40.27
CA ASP A 227 20.18 -15.01 -40.49
C ASP A 227 18.85 -14.40 -40.05
N GLY A 228 18.95 -13.18 -39.53
CA GLY A 228 17.80 -12.39 -39.10
C GLY A 228 17.61 -12.30 -37.59
N ARG A 229 16.62 -11.51 -37.19
CA ARG A 229 16.34 -11.13 -35.80
C ARG A 229 14.84 -11.15 -35.52
N VAL A 230 14.46 -11.48 -34.29
CA VAL A 230 13.12 -11.22 -33.77
C VAL A 230 13.19 -9.99 -32.86
N GLY A 231 12.53 -8.92 -33.29
CA GLY A 231 12.32 -7.71 -32.51
C GLY A 231 11.04 -7.80 -31.69
N LEU A 232 11.14 -7.42 -30.42
CA LEU A 232 10.04 -7.26 -29.49
C LEU A 232 10.13 -5.86 -28.89
N GLU A 233 9.08 -5.08 -29.10
CA GLU A 233 8.87 -3.79 -28.46
C GLU A 233 7.57 -3.86 -27.65
N ALA A 234 7.57 -3.28 -26.45
CA ALA A 234 6.35 -3.11 -25.70
C ALA A 234 6.35 -1.83 -24.87
N ARG A 235 5.15 -1.30 -24.62
CA ARG A 235 4.91 -0.14 -23.76
C ARG A 235 3.65 -0.32 -22.93
N LEU A 236 3.59 0.35 -21.78
CA LEU A 236 2.37 0.45 -20.97
C LEU A 236 1.62 1.75 -21.28
N ASP A 237 0.33 1.80 -20.97
CA ASP A 237 -0.49 3.02 -21.08
C ASP A 237 -0.12 4.06 -20.02
N ARG A 238 0.21 3.61 -18.81
CA ARG A 238 0.55 4.46 -17.65
C ARG A 238 1.78 3.92 -16.91
N ALA A 239 2.44 4.79 -16.16
CA ALA A 239 3.53 4.40 -15.25
C ALA A 239 3.03 4.06 -13.84
N ILE A 240 1.88 4.61 -13.44
CA ILE A 240 1.26 4.44 -12.12
C ILE A 240 -0.17 3.95 -12.29
N TYR A 241 -0.53 2.94 -11.50
CA TYR A 241 -1.86 2.33 -11.48
C TYR A 241 -2.41 2.34 -10.06
N ALA A 242 -3.71 2.60 -9.96
CA ALA A 242 -4.44 2.36 -8.73
C ALA A 242 -4.70 0.87 -8.53
N HIS A 243 -4.88 0.44 -7.28
CA HIS A 243 -5.44 -0.89 -7.02
C HIS A 243 -6.79 -1.06 -7.73
N GLY A 244 -6.96 -2.18 -8.44
CA GLY A 244 -8.16 -2.47 -9.22
C GLY A 244 -8.14 -1.97 -10.67
N ASP A 245 -7.18 -1.13 -11.05
CA ASP A 245 -7.00 -0.69 -12.43
C ASP A 245 -6.63 -1.83 -13.36
N SER A 246 -7.03 -1.70 -14.63
CA SER A 246 -6.50 -2.54 -15.71
C SER A 246 -5.27 -1.90 -16.34
N ILE A 247 -4.28 -2.73 -16.63
CA ILE A 247 -3.02 -2.37 -17.30
C ILE A 247 -3.14 -2.75 -18.77
N ILE A 248 -2.89 -1.79 -19.67
CA ILE A 248 -2.89 -2.01 -21.11
C ILE A 248 -1.44 -2.09 -21.60
N VAL A 249 -1.09 -3.23 -22.16
CA VAL A 249 0.25 -3.54 -22.67
C VAL A 249 0.20 -3.55 -24.19
N HIS A 250 0.80 -2.54 -24.82
CA HIS A 250 0.99 -2.52 -26.26
C HIS A 250 2.22 -3.35 -26.61
N VAL A 251 2.08 -4.32 -27.50
CA VAL A 251 3.16 -5.21 -27.95
C VAL A 251 3.29 -5.10 -29.47
N ASN A 252 4.52 -4.87 -29.92
CA ASN A 252 4.91 -4.83 -31.32
C ASN A 252 6.02 -5.87 -31.55
N VAL A 253 5.75 -6.83 -32.42
CA VAL A 253 6.68 -7.89 -32.80
C VAL A 253 7.05 -7.73 -34.25
N ASN A 254 8.35 -7.69 -34.55
CA ASN A 254 8.87 -7.66 -35.90
C ASN A 254 9.74 -8.90 -36.13
N ASN A 255 9.33 -9.81 -37.01
CA ASN A 255 10.05 -11.05 -37.26
C ASN A 255 10.81 -10.99 -38.59
N ASN A 256 12.06 -10.55 -38.54
CA ASN A 256 12.98 -10.58 -39.67
C ASN A 256 13.88 -11.82 -39.65
N SER A 257 13.46 -12.92 -39.00
CA SER A 257 14.21 -14.17 -38.90
C SER A 257 13.54 -15.29 -39.68
N SER A 258 14.25 -16.41 -39.88
CA SER A 258 13.65 -17.63 -40.43
C SER A 258 12.84 -18.46 -39.41
N LYS A 259 12.75 -18.02 -38.15
CA LYS A 259 12.00 -18.71 -37.09
C LYS A 259 10.55 -18.21 -37.04
N SER A 260 9.72 -18.91 -36.28
CA SER A 260 8.32 -18.51 -36.05
C SER A 260 8.06 -18.28 -34.57
N VAL A 261 7.36 -17.19 -34.25
CA VAL A 261 6.87 -16.92 -32.89
C VAL A 261 5.54 -17.64 -32.71
N ARG A 262 5.49 -18.66 -31.87
CA ARG A 262 4.32 -19.54 -31.70
C ARG A 262 3.28 -19.00 -30.72
N ARG A 263 3.73 -18.23 -29.73
CA ARG A 263 2.85 -17.74 -28.66
C ARG A 263 3.42 -16.50 -28.00
N ILE A 264 2.53 -15.61 -27.57
CA ILE A 264 2.86 -14.43 -26.77
C ILE A 264 2.26 -14.62 -25.38
N LYS A 265 3.09 -14.44 -24.35
CA LYS A 265 2.64 -14.40 -22.96
C LYS A 265 2.95 -13.04 -22.35
N VAL A 266 1.97 -12.46 -21.68
CA VAL A 266 2.12 -11.23 -20.90
C VAL A 266 1.83 -11.56 -19.45
N PHE A 267 2.78 -11.26 -18.57
CA PHE A 267 2.69 -11.51 -17.14
C PHE A 267 2.72 -10.18 -16.40
N VAL A 268 1.90 -10.02 -15.37
CA VAL A 268 2.13 -9.05 -14.31
C VAL A 268 2.79 -9.79 -13.16
N VAL A 269 3.95 -9.31 -12.72
CA VAL A 269 4.75 -9.97 -11.69
C VAL A 269 4.95 -9.02 -10.52
N GLN A 270 4.60 -9.49 -9.33
CA GLN A 270 5.00 -8.92 -8.05
C GLN A 270 6.36 -9.49 -7.67
N HIS A 271 7.32 -8.63 -7.36
CA HIS A 271 8.64 -8.98 -6.89
C HIS A 271 8.81 -8.43 -5.47
N VAL A 272 9.07 -9.34 -4.53
CA VAL A 272 9.19 -9.05 -3.11
C VAL A 272 10.63 -9.30 -2.68
N ASP A 273 11.20 -8.38 -1.91
CA ASP A 273 12.54 -8.45 -1.32
C ASP A 273 12.45 -8.19 0.19
N VAL A 274 12.56 -9.27 0.98
CA VAL A 274 12.55 -9.23 2.45
C VAL A 274 13.98 -9.05 2.95
N CYS A 275 14.32 -7.85 3.42
CA CYS A 275 15.72 -7.48 3.66
C CYS A 275 16.39 -8.21 4.82
N MET A 276 15.62 -8.77 5.77
CA MET A 276 16.19 -9.57 6.85
C MET A 276 16.86 -10.86 6.37
N PHE A 277 16.55 -11.37 5.16
CA PHE A 277 17.09 -12.63 4.63
C PHE A 277 17.86 -12.43 3.34
N SER A 278 19.04 -13.04 3.24
CA SER A 278 19.82 -13.11 1.99
C SER A 278 19.03 -13.79 0.85
N ASN A 279 18.21 -14.79 1.19
CA ASN A 279 17.32 -15.50 0.26
C ASN A 279 15.86 -15.00 0.31
N GLY A 280 15.62 -13.78 0.81
CA GLY A 280 14.28 -13.20 0.99
C GLY A 280 13.60 -12.70 -0.28
N LYS A 281 14.08 -13.08 -1.47
CA LYS A 281 13.63 -12.57 -2.77
C LYS A 281 12.76 -13.58 -3.50
N PHE A 282 11.52 -13.21 -3.79
CA PHE A 282 10.60 -14.08 -4.52
C PHE A 282 9.72 -13.31 -5.50
N LYS A 283 9.18 -14.05 -6.47
CA LYS A 283 8.36 -13.51 -7.56
C LYS A 283 7.03 -14.26 -7.61
N ASN A 284 5.97 -13.49 -7.81
CA ASN A 284 4.61 -13.99 -7.89
C ASN A 284 3.92 -13.45 -9.13
N VAL A 285 3.29 -14.32 -9.92
CA VAL A 285 2.52 -13.90 -11.09
C VAL A 285 1.12 -13.54 -10.63
N VAL A 286 0.79 -12.24 -10.68
CA VAL A 286 -0.49 -11.69 -10.20
C VAL A 286 -1.50 -11.46 -11.33
N ALA A 287 -1.06 -11.59 -12.59
CA ALA A 287 -1.93 -11.72 -13.75
C ALA A 287 -1.17 -12.37 -14.91
N LEU A 288 -1.85 -13.14 -15.76
CA LEU A 288 -1.27 -13.78 -16.93
C LEU A 288 -2.28 -13.80 -18.07
N VAL A 289 -1.84 -13.32 -19.24
CA VAL A 289 -2.52 -13.53 -20.52
C VAL A 289 -1.59 -14.32 -21.44
N SER A 290 -2.12 -15.38 -22.03
CA SER A 290 -1.39 -16.21 -22.99
C SER A 290 -2.21 -16.27 -24.28
N SER A 291 -1.70 -15.67 -25.36
CA SER A 291 -2.42 -15.57 -26.63
C SER A 291 -1.65 -16.24 -27.77
N GLN A 292 -2.39 -17.01 -28.58
CA GLN A 292 -1.95 -17.56 -29.86
C GLN A 292 -2.57 -16.81 -31.05
N GLU A 293 -3.38 -15.79 -30.79
CA GLU A 293 -4.05 -15.05 -31.85
C GLU A 293 -3.04 -14.18 -32.60
N GLY A 294 -3.01 -14.31 -33.94
CA GLY A 294 -1.95 -13.74 -34.78
C GLY A 294 -0.64 -14.53 -34.76
N CYS A 295 -0.60 -15.70 -34.09
CA CYS A 295 0.51 -16.65 -34.14
C CYS A 295 0.14 -17.89 -34.99
N PRO A 296 1.12 -18.55 -35.64
CA PRO A 296 2.54 -18.23 -35.60
C PRO A 296 2.90 -17.00 -36.43
N ILE A 297 3.71 -16.10 -35.87
CA ILE A 297 4.27 -14.97 -36.63
C ILE A 297 5.42 -15.54 -37.46
N GLY A 298 5.19 -15.70 -38.77
CA GLY A 298 6.16 -16.24 -39.71
C GLY A 298 7.31 -15.28 -40.06
N PRO A 299 8.31 -15.76 -40.82
CA PRO A 299 9.39 -14.93 -41.35
C PRO A 299 8.88 -13.76 -42.18
N GLY A 300 9.43 -12.56 -41.96
CA GLY A 300 9.08 -11.32 -42.66
C GLY A 300 7.79 -10.64 -42.17
N SER A 301 7.08 -11.25 -41.21
CA SER A 301 5.81 -10.73 -40.70
C SER A 301 5.98 -9.92 -39.41
N SER A 302 5.05 -8.99 -39.18
CA SER A 302 4.95 -8.23 -37.94
C SER A 302 3.56 -8.35 -37.30
N LEU A 303 3.48 -8.23 -35.98
CA LEU A 303 2.24 -8.19 -35.23
C LEU A 303 2.23 -7.00 -34.27
N LYS A 304 1.15 -6.21 -34.29
CA LYS A 304 0.87 -5.19 -33.28
C LYS A 304 -0.41 -5.55 -32.55
N LYS A 305 -0.36 -5.62 -31.22
CA LYS A 305 -1.51 -6.00 -30.40
C LYS A 305 -1.47 -5.38 -29.01
N CYS A 306 -2.64 -5.09 -28.47
CA CYS A 306 -2.81 -4.63 -27.09
C CYS A 306 -3.34 -5.77 -26.22
N TYR A 307 -2.82 -5.89 -25.00
CA TYR A 307 -3.27 -6.85 -23.99
C TYR A 307 -3.71 -6.11 -22.74
N THR A 308 -4.89 -6.43 -22.22
CA THR A 308 -5.40 -5.85 -20.97
C THR A 308 -5.28 -6.87 -19.85
N LEU A 309 -4.61 -6.49 -18.76
CA LEU A 309 -4.42 -7.35 -17.58
C LEU A 309 -4.85 -6.61 -16.33
N LYS A 310 -5.57 -7.30 -15.43
CA LYS A 310 -5.94 -6.75 -14.11
C LYS A 310 -5.14 -7.47 -13.02
N PRO A 311 -4.23 -6.78 -12.30
CA PRO A 311 -3.50 -7.37 -11.19
C PRO A 311 -4.44 -7.72 -10.04
N ILE A 312 -4.57 -8.99 -9.69
CA ILE A 312 -5.40 -9.45 -8.58
C ILE A 312 -4.67 -10.54 -7.78
N LYS A 313 -5.10 -10.78 -6.54
CA LYS A 313 -4.68 -11.98 -5.81
C LYS A 313 -5.26 -13.21 -6.49
N GLY A 314 -4.42 -13.97 -7.18
CA GLY A 314 -4.75 -15.30 -7.73
C GLY A 314 -4.32 -16.44 -6.80
N SER A 315 -4.66 -17.67 -7.19
CA SER A 315 -4.08 -18.88 -6.60
C SER A 315 -2.60 -18.95 -6.99
N SER A 316 -1.70 -18.73 -6.03
CA SER A 316 -0.25 -18.81 -6.27
C SER A 316 0.38 -19.97 -5.49
N LYS A 317 1.36 -20.61 -6.13
CA LYS A 317 2.23 -21.61 -5.49
C LYS A 317 3.34 -20.98 -4.64
N ASN A 318 3.48 -19.65 -4.71
CA ASN A 318 4.51 -18.88 -4.01
C ASN A 318 3.87 -17.92 -3.01
N TRP A 319 4.71 -17.42 -2.09
CA TRP A 319 4.37 -16.31 -1.21
C TRP A 319 3.91 -15.08 -2.02
N ILE A 320 2.95 -14.35 -1.47
CA ILE A 320 2.43 -13.10 -2.05
C ILE A 320 2.41 -12.01 -0.99
N ALA A 321 2.77 -10.78 -1.39
CA ALA A 321 2.65 -9.61 -0.52
C ALA A 321 1.29 -8.94 -0.74
N LEU A 322 0.60 -8.68 0.36
CA LEU A 322 -0.71 -8.05 0.41
C LEU A 322 -0.66 -6.83 1.32
N GLU A 323 -1.60 -5.93 1.14
CA GLU A 323 -1.87 -4.91 2.15
C GLU A 323 -2.32 -5.58 3.46
N ASP A 324 -1.85 -5.05 4.58
CA ASP A 324 -2.39 -5.46 5.88
C ASP A 324 -3.83 -4.95 5.98
N SER A 325 -4.78 -5.80 6.37
CA SER A 325 -6.21 -5.45 6.42
C SER A 325 -6.83 -5.81 7.76
N TYR A 326 -7.63 -4.90 8.30
CA TYR A 326 -8.38 -5.14 9.53
C TYR A 326 -9.62 -6.03 9.32
N THR A 327 -10.09 -6.13 8.08
CA THR A 327 -11.30 -6.87 7.73
C THR A 327 -10.94 -8.09 6.89
N LYS A 328 -11.69 -9.19 7.07
CA LYS A 328 -11.56 -10.37 6.19
C LYS A 328 -12.06 -10.14 4.76
N ALA A 329 -12.57 -8.94 4.46
CA ALA A 329 -13.04 -8.56 3.14
C ALA A 329 -11.84 -8.30 2.23
N GLY A 330 -11.75 -9.06 1.13
CA GLY A 330 -10.90 -8.79 -0.04
C GLY A 330 -9.42 -8.55 0.23
N ALA A 331 -8.56 -9.51 -0.09
CA ALA A 331 -7.12 -9.29 -0.06
C ALA A 331 -6.65 -8.44 -1.26
N THR A 332 -6.20 -7.22 -0.99
CA THR A 332 -5.56 -6.32 -1.96
C THR A 332 -4.06 -6.61 -2.03
N LEU A 333 -3.48 -6.52 -3.23
CA LEU A 333 -2.03 -6.64 -3.42
C LEU A 333 -1.31 -5.51 -2.67
N ALA A 334 -0.11 -5.75 -2.15
CA ALA A 334 0.66 -4.69 -1.48
C ALA A 334 1.01 -3.55 -2.46
N SER A 335 0.99 -2.31 -1.99
CA SER A 335 1.47 -1.17 -2.76
C SER A 335 2.98 -1.27 -3.04
N THR A 336 3.45 -0.52 -4.02
CA THR A 336 4.88 -0.46 -4.37
C THR A 336 5.65 0.24 -3.26
N ILE A 337 6.68 -0.43 -2.73
CA ILE A 337 7.53 0.06 -1.64
C ILE A 337 8.96 -0.01 -2.16
N ILE A 338 9.56 1.17 -2.36
CA ILE A 338 10.93 1.33 -2.84
C ILE A 338 11.86 1.75 -1.71
N CYS A 339 13.13 1.35 -1.79
CA CYS A 339 14.16 1.85 -0.87
C CYS A 339 14.35 3.37 -1.09
N PRO A 340 14.29 4.21 -0.05
CA PRO A 340 14.51 5.64 -0.20
C PRO A 340 15.98 6.02 -0.43
N GLY A 341 16.93 5.12 -0.12
CA GLY A 341 18.38 5.36 -0.26
C GLY A 341 18.97 4.84 -1.58
N ASN A 342 20.12 5.41 -1.96
CA ASN A 342 20.84 5.08 -3.19
C ASN A 342 21.78 3.86 -3.05
N GLY A 343 21.88 3.27 -1.84
CA GLY A 343 22.78 2.15 -1.55
C GLY A 343 22.12 1.01 -0.74
N PRO A 344 22.76 -0.18 -0.70
CA PRO A 344 22.30 -1.30 0.10
C PRO A 344 22.39 -1.05 1.62
N GLU A 345 23.22 -0.10 2.07
CA GLU A 345 23.41 0.22 3.49
C GLU A 345 22.26 1.02 4.09
N ASP A 346 21.48 1.74 3.27
CA ASP A 346 20.29 2.49 3.70
C ASP A 346 19.04 1.61 3.81
N ARG A 347 19.18 0.30 3.57
CA ARG A 347 18.05 -0.63 3.60
C ARG A 347 17.63 -0.91 5.03
N ASN A 348 16.38 -0.58 5.34
CA ASN A 348 15.77 -1.03 6.58
C ASN A 348 15.65 -2.57 6.60
N VAL A 349 16.28 -3.21 7.60
CA VAL A 349 16.30 -4.67 7.80
C VAL A 349 14.90 -5.24 8.03
N PHE A 350 14.00 -4.48 8.65
CA PHE A 350 12.61 -4.87 8.91
C PHE A 350 11.66 -4.50 7.76
N ALA A 351 12.15 -3.96 6.64
CA ALA A 351 11.31 -3.62 5.50
C ALA A 351 11.09 -4.79 4.55
N ILE A 352 9.89 -4.81 3.97
CA ILE A 352 9.50 -5.68 2.86
C ILE A 352 9.34 -4.77 1.65
N TYR A 353 10.29 -4.83 0.72
CA TYR A 353 10.19 -4.05 -0.52
C TYR A 353 9.36 -4.81 -1.53
N VAL A 354 8.41 -4.10 -2.15
CA VAL A 354 7.48 -4.66 -3.12
C VAL A 354 7.59 -3.82 -4.39
N SER A 355 7.85 -4.50 -5.51
CA SER A 355 7.97 -3.87 -6.83
C SER A 355 7.20 -4.67 -7.86
N TYR A 356 6.73 -3.99 -8.91
CA TYR A 356 5.95 -4.62 -9.97
C TYR A 356 6.58 -4.41 -11.33
N TYR A 357 6.42 -5.41 -12.19
CA TYR A 357 6.73 -5.25 -13.60
C TYR A 357 5.82 -6.12 -14.47
N VAL A 358 5.56 -5.63 -15.68
CA VAL A 358 5.00 -6.43 -16.76
C VAL A 358 6.14 -7.15 -17.47
N LYS A 359 6.04 -8.46 -17.68
CA LYS A 359 6.97 -9.23 -18.53
C LYS A 359 6.24 -9.69 -19.78
N VAL A 360 6.74 -9.28 -20.96
CA VAL A 360 6.28 -9.81 -22.25
C VAL A 360 7.26 -10.89 -22.70
N LYS A 361 6.78 -12.09 -23.02
CA LYS A 361 7.59 -13.23 -23.44
C LYS A 361 7.03 -13.83 -24.73
N LEU A 362 7.84 -13.80 -25.79
CA LEU A 362 7.61 -14.51 -27.04
C LEU A 362 8.20 -15.92 -26.93
N ILE A 363 7.37 -16.92 -27.26
CA ILE A 363 7.81 -18.31 -27.35
C ILE A 363 8.10 -18.61 -28.82
N ILE A 364 9.36 -18.78 -29.16
CA ILE A 364 9.80 -19.11 -30.51
C ILE A 364 9.76 -20.64 -30.66
N SER A 365 9.70 -21.14 -31.90
CA SER A 365 9.80 -22.58 -32.22
C SER A 365 10.94 -23.31 -31.48
N THR A 366 10.86 -24.65 -31.45
CA THR A 366 11.62 -25.60 -30.59
C THR A 366 13.12 -25.33 -30.37
N ILE A 367 13.81 -24.63 -31.27
CA ILE A 367 15.26 -24.36 -31.19
C ILE A 367 15.57 -22.86 -30.94
N GLY A 368 14.58 -21.96 -30.93
CA GLY A 368 14.78 -20.50 -30.81
C GLY A 368 14.73 -19.93 -29.38
N GLY A 369 14.34 -20.73 -28.39
CA GLY A 369 14.14 -20.28 -27.00
C GLY A 369 13.04 -19.20 -26.89
N ASP A 370 13.23 -18.25 -25.99
CA ASP A 370 12.34 -17.11 -25.83
C ASP A 370 13.02 -15.75 -26.05
N VAL A 371 12.19 -14.75 -26.37
CA VAL A 371 12.54 -13.32 -26.33
C VAL A 371 11.64 -12.69 -25.28
N SER A 372 12.20 -11.96 -24.33
CA SER A 372 11.39 -11.29 -23.33
C SER A 372 11.98 -9.97 -22.88
N LEU A 373 11.11 -9.05 -22.49
CA LEU A 373 11.46 -7.77 -21.87
C LEU A 373 10.59 -7.54 -20.63
N LYS A 374 10.98 -6.56 -19.81
CA LYS A 374 10.24 -6.17 -18.59
C LYS A 374 10.00 -4.66 -18.57
N LEU A 375 8.81 -4.26 -18.14
CA LEU A 375 8.40 -2.87 -17.99
C LEU A 375 7.99 -2.65 -16.52
N PRO A 376 8.76 -1.89 -15.73
CA PRO A 376 8.43 -1.62 -14.32
C PRO A 376 7.29 -0.62 -14.20
N PHE A 377 6.41 -0.79 -13.22
CA PHE A 377 5.34 0.19 -12.94
C PHE A 377 5.08 0.30 -11.43
N THR A 378 4.41 1.37 -11.02
CA THR A 378 4.03 1.60 -9.63
C THR A 378 2.55 1.29 -9.42
N LEU A 379 2.25 0.42 -8.46
CA LEU A 379 0.92 0.14 -7.94
C LEU A 379 0.75 0.85 -6.59
N THR A 380 -0.29 1.66 -6.41
CA THR A 380 -0.52 2.43 -5.17
C THR A 380 -2.00 2.71 -4.91
N HIS A 381 -2.34 3.21 -3.72
CA HIS A 381 -3.67 3.72 -3.40
C HIS A 381 -3.91 5.10 -4.00
N THR A 382 -5.14 5.39 -4.41
CA THR A 382 -5.54 6.74 -4.83
C THR A 382 -5.93 7.59 -3.62
N ASN A 383 -5.81 8.91 -3.74
CA ASN A 383 -6.26 9.85 -2.71
C ASN A 383 -7.78 9.83 -2.48
N THR A 384 -8.53 9.20 -3.39
CA THR A 384 -9.99 9.06 -3.34
C THR A 384 -10.45 7.73 -2.74
N ASP A 385 -9.53 6.88 -2.26
CA ASP A 385 -9.89 5.59 -1.67
C ASP A 385 -10.78 5.80 -0.43
N PRO A 386 -12.09 5.49 -0.48
CA PRO A 386 -13.05 5.82 0.57
C PRO A 386 -12.70 5.19 1.92
N ASP A 387 -11.90 4.11 1.91
CA ASP A 387 -11.43 3.44 3.13
C ASP A 387 -10.27 4.19 3.80
N LEU A 388 -9.61 5.11 3.08
CA LEU A 388 -8.44 5.88 3.55
C LEU A 388 -8.69 7.38 3.68
N VAL A 389 -9.82 7.91 3.19
CA VAL A 389 -10.20 9.32 3.39
C VAL A 389 -10.78 9.50 4.79
N GLY A 390 -9.95 9.92 5.74
CA GLY A 390 -10.44 10.49 7.00
C GLY A 390 -11.36 11.68 6.71
N PHE A 391 -12.44 11.82 7.49
CA PHE A 391 -13.47 12.85 7.31
C PHE A 391 -12.88 14.20 6.87
N PRO A 392 -13.34 14.81 5.77
CA PRO A 392 -12.94 16.16 5.43
C PRO A 392 -13.32 17.08 6.58
N SER A 393 -12.36 17.85 7.08
CA SER A 393 -12.66 18.91 8.05
C SER A 393 -13.67 19.86 7.41
N PRO A 394 -14.71 20.31 8.12
CA PRO A 394 -15.62 21.32 7.59
C PRO A 394 -14.81 22.54 7.19
N ILE A 395 -14.92 22.93 5.92
CA ILE A 395 -14.36 24.17 5.39
C ILE A 395 -14.92 25.30 6.26
N ARG A 396 -14.06 25.97 7.04
CA ARG A 396 -14.42 27.21 7.71
C ARG A 396 -14.73 28.23 6.62
N GLU A 397 -16.01 28.60 6.48
CA GLU A 397 -16.34 29.86 5.83
C GLU A 397 -15.60 30.99 6.54
N VAL A 398 -14.90 31.80 5.76
CA VAL A 398 -14.15 32.95 6.24
C VAL A 398 -15.14 33.94 6.84
N SER A 399 -15.09 34.11 8.15
CA SER A 399 -15.86 35.14 8.86
C SER A 399 -15.38 36.52 8.42
N LYS A 400 -16.31 37.32 7.91
CA LYS A 400 -16.10 38.74 7.59
C LYS A 400 -15.68 39.51 8.86
N PRO A 401 -14.76 40.48 8.76
CA PRO A 401 -14.32 41.24 9.92
C PRO A 401 -15.43 42.16 10.43
N LEU A 402 -15.67 42.11 11.75
CA LEU A 402 -16.52 43.04 12.48
C LEU A 402 -15.98 44.48 12.32
N ARG A 403 -16.83 45.40 11.85
CA ARG A 403 -16.63 46.83 12.06
C ARG A 403 -17.26 47.21 13.40
N LYS A 404 -16.46 47.83 14.27
CA LYS A 404 -16.92 48.60 15.43
C LYS A 404 -17.68 49.84 14.93
N MET A 405 -18.80 50.16 15.56
CA MET A 405 -19.27 51.54 15.67
C MET A 405 -20.10 51.70 16.95
N GLU A 406 -19.94 52.87 17.55
CA GLU A 406 -20.23 53.27 18.93
C GLU A 406 -21.71 53.56 19.23
N ASP A 407 -21.97 53.71 20.53
CA ASP A 407 -23.23 53.95 21.24
C ASP A 407 -24.11 55.09 20.71
N ILE A 408 -25.45 54.91 20.73
CA ILE A 408 -26.44 55.90 21.23
C ILE A 408 -27.66 55.15 21.82
N ASN A 409 -28.07 55.60 23.01
CA ASN A 409 -29.26 55.24 23.79
C ASN A 409 -30.61 55.28 23.03
N GLU A 410 -31.52 54.36 23.35
CA GLU A 410 -32.86 54.65 23.91
C GLU A 410 -33.58 53.36 24.37
N HIS A 411 -34.36 53.50 25.43
CA HIS A 411 -35.08 52.47 26.21
C HIS A 411 -36.59 52.63 25.94
N PRO A 412 -37.49 51.79 26.51
CA PRO A 412 -37.84 50.41 26.22
C PRO A 412 -39.29 50.28 25.68
N ASP A 413 -39.71 49.10 25.21
CA ASP A 413 -41.12 48.70 25.42
C ASP A 413 -41.31 47.18 25.49
N LYS A 414 -42.08 46.79 26.50
CA LYS A 414 -42.57 45.45 26.82
C LYS A 414 -43.63 45.03 25.81
N TYR A 415 -43.61 43.78 25.36
CA TYR A 415 -44.84 42.98 25.26
C TYR A 415 -44.57 41.50 25.58
N ASP A 416 -45.53 40.97 26.32
CA ASP A 416 -45.58 39.67 26.96
C ASP A 416 -46.45 38.71 26.12
N CYS A 417 -46.48 37.44 26.55
CA CYS A 417 -47.52 36.43 26.34
C CYS A 417 -47.43 35.38 25.18
N ASN A 418 -47.11 34.16 25.65
CA ASN A 418 -47.94 32.93 25.60
C ASN A 418 -47.83 31.88 24.48
N GLN A 419 -47.27 30.73 24.91
CA GLN A 419 -47.83 29.35 24.91
C GLN A 419 -48.74 28.87 23.77
N THR A 420 -48.36 27.74 23.15
CA THR A 420 -49.16 26.49 23.03
C THR A 420 -48.31 25.39 22.36
N LYS A 421 -47.95 24.30 23.05
CA LYS A 421 -48.59 22.96 23.16
C LYS A 421 -48.52 22.05 21.91
N ASN A 422 -47.88 20.90 22.16
CA ASN A 422 -48.19 19.52 21.73
C ASN A 422 -48.08 19.12 20.25
N LYS A 423 -47.23 18.13 19.94
CA LYS A 423 -47.59 16.69 19.87
C LYS A 423 -46.42 15.84 19.32
N GLU A 424 -46.04 14.80 20.07
CA GLU A 424 -45.41 13.58 19.54
C GLU A 424 -46.41 12.79 18.66
N PRO A 425 -45.92 11.83 17.86
CA PRO A 425 -46.31 10.46 18.16
C PRO A 425 -45.17 9.41 18.11
N LYS A 426 -45.43 8.32 18.82
CA LYS A 426 -44.63 7.12 19.09
C LYS A 426 -44.67 6.04 17.99
N LEU A 427 -43.59 5.24 17.97
CA LEU A 427 -43.41 3.78 17.73
C LEU A 427 -44.27 3.02 16.72
N THR A 428 -43.60 2.12 15.97
CA THR A 428 -43.92 0.67 15.97
C THR A 428 -42.69 -0.21 15.72
N THR A 429 -42.70 -1.35 16.42
CA THR A 429 -41.76 -2.48 16.42
C THR A 429 -42.25 -3.56 15.44
N ILE A 430 -41.36 -4.26 14.73
CA ILE A 430 -41.64 -5.58 14.14
C ILE A 430 -40.42 -6.50 14.37
N GLN A 431 -40.64 -7.60 15.10
CA GLN A 431 -39.84 -8.82 15.09
C GLN A 431 -40.52 -9.85 14.19
N GLU A 432 -39.76 -10.64 13.41
CA GLU A 432 -39.68 -12.11 13.51
C GLU A 432 -39.18 -12.81 12.23
N LYS A 433 -38.41 -13.88 12.48
CA LYS A 433 -38.35 -15.20 11.81
C LYS A 433 -37.31 -15.49 10.72
N GLU A 434 -36.38 -16.35 11.15
CA GLU A 434 -35.59 -17.30 10.38
C GLU A 434 -36.45 -18.24 9.52
N LYS A 435 -35.93 -18.62 8.34
CA LYS A 435 -36.21 -19.93 7.75
C LYS A 435 -35.06 -20.39 6.85
N GLN A 436 -34.53 -21.57 7.17
CA GLN A 436 -33.65 -22.39 6.34
C GLN A 436 -34.32 -22.81 5.02
N SER A 437 -33.55 -22.85 3.93
CA SER A 437 -33.76 -23.79 2.83
C SER A 437 -32.43 -24.15 2.18
N ARG A 438 -32.08 -25.45 2.28
CA ARG A 438 -31.08 -26.14 1.44
C ARG A 438 -31.63 -26.23 0.02
N ILE A 439 -30.82 -25.93 -0.99
CA ILE A 439 -30.88 -26.59 -2.30
C ILE A 439 -29.43 -26.86 -2.74
N THR A 440 -29.21 -28.14 -3.02
CA THR A 440 -28.06 -28.76 -3.67
C THR A 440 -27.97 -28.34 -5.12
N ASP A 441 -26.77 -28.05 -5.61
CA ASP A 441 -26.42 -28.36 -7.00
C ASP A 441 -24.97 -28.86 -7.06
N VAL A 442 -24.86 -29.97 -7.78
CA VAL A 442 -23.69 -30.80 -8.02
C VAL A 442 -23.05 -30.29 -9.30
N ASP A 443 -21.75 -30.01 -9.28
CA ASP A 443 -20.96 -30.03 -10.51
C ASP A 443 -19.64 -30.75 -10.26
N LEU A 444 -19.49 -31.84 -11.00
CA LEU A 444 -18.33 -32.70 -11.12
C LEU A 444 -17.24 -31.98 -11.91
N ILE A 445 -16.00 -31.97 -11.42
CA ILE A 445 -14.82 -31.78 -12.25
C ILE A 445 -13.80 -32.86 -11.91
N GLU A 446 -13.41 -33.57 -12.95
CA GLU A 446 -12.53 -34.73 -13.01
C GLU A 446 -11.15 -34.46 -12.39
N HIS A 447 -10.69 -35.44 -11.61
CA HIS A 447 -9.29 -35.61 -11.24
C HIS A 447 -8.55 -36.25 -12.43
N CYS A 448 -7.57 -35.54 -12.98
CA CYS A 448 -6.48 -36.16 -13.74
C CYS A 448 -5.27 -36.28 -12.83
N ASP A 449 -5.03 -37.49 -12.36
CA ASP A 449 -3.76 -37.94 -11.82
C ASP A 449 -2.77 -38.14 -12.99
N GLU A 450 -1.61 -37.50 -12.92
CA GLU A 450 -0.41 -38.01 -13.60
C GLU A 450 0.71 -38.05 -12.55
N GLU A 451 0.93 -39.27 -12.08
CA GLU A 451 2.18 -39.72 -11.50
C GLU A 451 3.28 -39.62 -12.56
N ASP A 452 4.46 -39.14 -12.17
CA ASP A 452 5.68 -39.65 -12.79
C ASP A 452 6.81 -39.60 -11.77
N SER A 453 7.21 -40.80 -11.34
CA SER A 453 8.45 -41.07 -10.64
C SER A 453 9.53 -41.44 -11.65
N THR A 454 10.64 -40.71 -11.70
CA THR A 454 12.00 -41.26 -11.52
C THR A 454 13.01 -40.15 -11.31
#